data_AF-A0A933NT30-F1
#
_entry.id   AF-A0A933NT30-F1
#
_cell.length_a   1.000
_cell.length_b   1.000
_cell.length_c   1.000
_cell.angle_alpha   90.00
_cell.angle_beta   90.00
_cell.angle_gamma   90.00
#
_symmetry.space_group_name_H-M   'P 1'
#
loop_
_entity.id
_entity.type
_entity.pdbx_description
1 polymer ?
#
loop_
_entity_poly.entity_id
_entity_poly.type
_entity_poly.pdbx_seq_one_letter_code
_entity_poly.pdbx_strand_id
1 'polypeptide(L)'
;MRLDRLFRALVIVASVSLLASCSDSDSKSAISKDEFLTKANARCAEFNEAIAAAEAAAGPAPTEEQVIEFINDVIVPGLGATMDDIRGCGFPAGDEELLDGLMDETAVALDALAEDPTSIFSGEDPFVSINQRLGDYGLTVCADS
;
A
#
# COMPACT_ATOMS: atom_id res chain seq x y z
N MET A 1 49.28 -5.47 -12.13
CA MET A 1 50.09 -4.28 -12.45
C MET A 1 50.19 -4.12 -13.96
N ARG A 2 49.34 -3.27 -14.56
CA ARG A 2 49.58 -2.46 -15.78
C ARG A 2 48.42 -1.49 -15.91
N LEU A 3 48.53 -0.44 -15.11
CA LEU A 3 47.89 0.84 -15.30
C LEU A 3 48.62 1.55 -16.47
N ASP A 4 47.88 2.39 -17.17
CA ASP A 4 48.34 3.50 -18.03
C ASP A 4 48.88 3.20 -19.43
N ARG A 5 48.08 3.67 -20.41
CA ARG A 5 48.34 4.08 -21.82
C ARG A 5 47.11 3.64 -22.64
N LEU A 6 46.16 4.49 -23.01
CA LEU A 6 46.37 5.69 -23.79
C LEU A 6 45.19 6.65 -23.66
N PHE A 7 45.56 7.89 -23.35
CA PHE A 7 44.85 9.12 -23.61
C PHE A 7 44.27 9.19 -25.04
N ARG A 8 43.10 9.84 -25.13
CA ARG A 8 42.59 10.65 -26.26
C ARG A 8 42.08 9.91 -27.51
N ALA A 9 40.76 9.86 -27.62
CA ALA A 9 40.07 10.42 -28.79
C ALA A 9 38.65 10.86 -28.40
N LEU A 10 38.52 12.17 -28.20
CA LEU A 10 37.27 12.92 -28.23
C LEU A 10 36.64 12.77 -29.62
N VAL A 11 35.43 12.21 -29.71
CA VAL A 11 34.57 12.37 -30.89
C VAL A 11 33.19 12.81 -30.41
N ILE A 12 32.98 14.12 -30.45
CA ILE A 12 31.69 14.77 -30.30
C ILE A 12 30.93 14.55 -31.62
N VAL A 13 29.89 13.71 -31.60
CA VAL A 13 28.89 13.68 -32.68
C VAL A 13 27.67 14.44 -32.19
N ALA A 14 27.57 15.69 -32.61
CA ALA A 14 26.39 16.52 -32.47
C ALA A 14 25.35 16.07 -33.50
N SER A 15 24.38 15.27 -33.05
CA SER A 15 23.17 14.96 -33.83
C SER A 15 22.06 15.89 -33.39
N VAL A 16 21.90 17.00 -34.12
CA VAL A 16 20.71 17.85 -34.08
C VAL A 16 19.58 17.09 -34.78
N SER A 17 18.67 16.55 -33.99
CA SER A 17 17.40 16.00 -34.47
C SER A 17 16.26 16.78 -33.85
N LEU A 18 15.71 17.68 -34.67
CA LEU A 18 14.33 18.18 -34.74
C LEU A 18 13.44 18.01 -33.50
N LEU A 19 13.03 19.18 -32.99
CA LEU A 19 11.92 19.40 -32.06
C LEU A 19 10.63 18.70 -32.53
N ALA A 20 10.32 17.55 -31.94
CA ALA A 20 8.94 17.11 -31.76
C ALA A 20 8.50 17.59 -30.37
N SER A 21 7.95 18.80 -30.36
CA SER A 21 7.14 19.31 -29.26
C SER A 21 5.89 18.42 -29.11
N CYS A 22 5.90 17.53 -28.13
CA CYS A 22 4.75 17.35 -27.27
C CYS A 22 5.26 17.42 -25.84
N SER A 23 5.00 18.56 -25.22
CA SER A 23 4.82 18.65 -23.79
C SER A 23 3.64 17.75 -23.43
N ASP A 24 3.87 16.44 -23.34
CA ASP A 24 2.98 15.55 -22.62
C ASP A 24 3.34 15.79 -21.15
N SER A 25 2.74 16.85 -20.60
CA SER A 25 2.51 16.90 -19.17
C SER A 25 1.79 15.59 -18.88
N ASP A 26 2.53 14.65 -18.30
CA ASP A 26 2.10 13.34 -17.81
C ASP A 26 1.11 13.58 -16.67
N SER A 27 -0.02 14.23 -16.99
CA SER A 27 -1.22 14.20 -16.23
C SER A 27 -1.68 12.77 -16.38
N LYS A 28 -1.15 11.86 -15.54
CA LYS A 28 -1.78 10.58 -15.26
C LYS A 28 -3.24 10.91 -15.01
N SER A 29 -4.08 10.69 -16.02
CA SER A 29 -5.50 10.93 -15.90
C SER A 29 -5.95 10.17 -14.68
N ALA A 30 -6.55 10.89 -13.72
CA ALA A 30 -7.03 10.27 -12.50
C ALA A 30 -7.92 9.09 -12.84
N ILE A 31 -7.76 8.00 -12.10
CA ILE A 31 -8.55 6.79 -12.28
C ILE A 31 -10.03 7.09 -12.01
N SER A 32 -10.95 6.39 -12.66
CA SER A 32 -12.37 6.54 -12.29
C SER A 32 -12.63 5.94 -10.89
N LYS A 33 -13.65 6.43 -10.18
CA LYS A 33 -14.02 5.87 -8.87
C LYS A 33 -14.29 4.37 -8.94
N ASP A 34 -15.04 3.91 -9.92
CA ASP A 34 -15.37 2.48 -10.07
C ASP A 34 -14.12 1.62 -10.31
N GLU A 35 -13.19 2.11 -11.12
CA GLU A 35 -11.94 1.40 -11.39
C GLU A 35 -11.02 1.39 -10.15
N PHE A 36 -10.97 2.50 -9.40
CA PHE A 36 -10.27 2.55 -8.11
C PHE A 36 -10.85 1.55 -7.12
N LEU A 37 -12.17 1.58 -6.88
CA LEU A 37 -12.85 0.67 -5.95
C LEU A 37 -12.61 -0.79 -6.32
N THR A 38 -12.64 -1.11 -7.63
CA THR A 38 -12.38 -2.46 -8.11
C THR A 38 -10.96 -2.91 -7.77
N LYS A 39 -9.95 -2.08 -8.08
CA LYS A 39 -8.54 -2.42 -7.84
C LYS A 39 -8.21 -2.48 -6.35
N ALA A 40 -8.65 -1.49 -5.58
CA ALA A 40 -8.36 -1.40 -4.16
C ALA A 40 -9.02 -2.55 -3.37
N ASN A 41 -10.29 -2.87 -3.64
CA ASN A 41 -10.94 -4.02 -3.01
C ASN A 41 -10.28 -5.35 -3.40
N ALA A 42 -9.73 -5.48 -4.61
CA ALA A 42 -8.97 -6.66 -4.99
C ALA A 42 -7.69 -6.82 -4.14
N ARG A 43 -6.99 -5.72 -3.82
CA ARG A 43 -5.83 -5.76 -2.91
C ARG A 43 -6.20 -6.17 -1.49
N CYS A 44 -7.30 -5.62 -0.97
CA CYS A 44 -7.81 -6.03 0.33
C CYS A 44 -8.24 -7.51 0.33
N ALA A 45 -8.83 -8.02 -0.76
CA ALA A 45 -9.15 -9.44 -0.87
C ALA A 45 -7.89 -10.33 -0.83
N GLU A 46 -6.83 -9.95 -1.56
CA GLU A 46 -5.55 -10.67 -1.54
C GLU A 46 -4.95 -10.73 -0.12
N PHE A 47 -5.02 -9.62 0.62
CA PHE A 47 -4.57 -9.58 2.01
C PHE A 47 -5.44 -10.43 2.94
N ASN A 48 -6.77 -10.37 2.82
CA ASN A 48 -7.69 -11.15 3.64
C ASN A 48 -7.54 -12.65 3.41
N GLU A 49 -7.22 -13.08 2.18
CA GLU A 49 -6.88 -14.47 1.89
C GLU A 49 -5.59 -14.91 2.61
N ALA A 50 -4.58 -14.03 2.67
CA ALA A 50 -3.33 -14.31 3.39
C ALA A 50 -3.57 -14.43 4.91
N ILE A 51 -4.41 -13.54 5.48
CA ILE A 51 -4.84 -13.62 6.89
C ILE A 51 -5.56 -14.95 7.13
N ALA A 52 -6.59 -15.27 6.35
CA ALA A 52 -7.38 -16.49 6.54
C ALA A 52 -6.52 -17.76 6.44
N ALA A 53 -5.52 -17.78 5.54
CA ALA A 53 -4.59 -18.89 5.43
C ALA A 53 -3.69 -19.03 6.67
N ALA A 54 -3.23 -17.92 7.23
CA ALA A 54 -2.40 -17.91 8.43
C ALA A 54 -3.20 -18.27 9.70
N GLU A 55 -4.44 -17.79 9.84
CA GLU A 55 -5.35 -18.20 10.90
C GLU A 55 -5.63 -19.70 10.85
N ALA A 56 -5.90 -20.25 9.65
CA ALA A 56 -6.10 -21.68 9.47
C ALA A 56 -4.85 -22.50 9.86
N ALA A 57 -3.66 -21.96 9.62
CA ALA A 57 -2.40 -22.59 10.02
C ALA A 57 -2.14 -22.52 11.54
N ALA A 58 -2.57 -21.44 12.21
CA ALA A 58 -2.47 -21.27 13.66
C ALA A 58 -3.41 -22.22 14.44
N GLY A 59 -4.55 -22.57 13.83
CA GLY A 59 -5.53 -23.47 14.43
C GLY A 59 -6.52 -22.76 15.37
N PRO A 60 -7.44 -23.50 16.01
CA PRO A 60 -8.64 -22.92 16.64
C PRO A 60 -8.40 -22.19 17.97
N ALA A 61 -7.18 -22.23 18.51
CA ALA A 61 -6.86 -21.62 19.81
C ALA A 61 -5.38 -21.23 19.86
N PRO A 62 -4.96 -20.19 19.11
CA PRO A 62 -3.61 -19.67 19.21
C PRO A 62 -3.35 -19.13 20.62
N THR A 63 -2.13 -19.29 21.09
CA THR A 63 -1.64 -18.61 22.29
C THR A 63 -1.48 -17.11 22.02
N GLU A 64 -1.48 -16.29 23.07
CA GLU A 64 -1.23 -14.85 22.94
C GLU A 64 0.08 -14.55 22.20
N GLU A 65 1.14 -15.33 22.47
CA GLU A 65 2.43 -15.20 21.80
C GLU A 65 2.33 -15.47 20.29
N GLN A 66 1.55 -16.47 19.88
CA GLN A 66 1.29 -16.76 18.46
C GLN A 66 0.48 -15.65 17.79
N VAL A 67 -0.47 -15.03 18.51
CA VAL A 67 -1.22 -13.88 17.99
C VAL A 67 -0.30 -12.67 17.80
N ILE A 68 0.59 -12.41 18.75
CA ILE A 68 1.57 -11.32 18.66
C ILE A 68 2.56 -11.55 17.51
N GLU A 69 3.06 -12.77 17.34
CA GLU A 69 3.91 -13.14 16.20
C GLU A 69 3.15 -12.95 14.88
N PHE A 70 1.90 -13.40 14.81
CA PHE A 70 1.05 -13.21 13.64
C PHE A 70 0.83 -11.73 13.28
N ILE A 71 0.59 -10.88 14.28
CA ILE A 71 0.44 -9.44 14.08
C ILE A 71 1.72 -8.84 13.49
N ASN A 72 2.87 -9.12 14.10
CA ASN A 72 4.14 -8.53 13.68
C ASN A 72 4.65 -9.06 12.33
N ASP A 73 4.43 -10.35 12.05
CA ASP A 73 5.03 -11.01 10.89
C ASP A 73 4.10 -11.04 9.68
N VAL A 74 2.79 -10.90 9.88
CA VAL A 74 1.79 -10.97 8.80
C VAL A 74 0.95 -9.71 8.71
N ILE A 75 0.29 -9.29 9.80
CA ILE A 75 -0.68 -8.18 9.75
C ILE A 75 0.01 -6.85 9.45
N VAL A 76 0.99 -6.46 10.28
CA VAL A 76 1.71 -5.19 10.14
C VAL A 76 2.38 -5.06 8.76
N PRO A 77 3.22 -6.00 8.30
CA PRO A 77 3.86 -5.87 6.99
C PRO A 77 2.86 -6.01 5.84
N GLY A 78 1.85 -6.90 5.97
CA GLY A 78 0.88 -7.14 4.91
C GLY A 78 -0.08 -5.98 4.70
N LEU A 79 -0.58 -5.38 5.78
CA LEU A 79 -1.45 -4.21 5.69
C LEU A 79 -0.67 -2.98 5.20
N GLY A 80 0.58 -2.81 5.66
CA GLY A 80 1.50 -1.80 5.14
C GLY A 80 1.66 -1.88 3.62
N ALA A 81 1.97 -3.07 3.10
CA ALA A 81 2.10 -3.30 1.67
C ALA A 81 0.77 -3.09 0.92
N THR A 82 -0.36 -3.50 1.51
CA THR A 82 -1.69 -3.32 0.92
C THR A 82 -2.04 -1.83 0.76
N MET A 83 -1.74 -1.00 1.76
CA MET A 83 -1.94 0.45 1.65
C MET A 83 -1.07 1.07 0.54
N ASP A 84 0.18 0.65 0.42
CA ASP A 84 1.08 1.11 -0.63
C ASP A 84 0.58 0.72 -2.03
N ASP A 85 0.08 -0.51 -2.18
CA ASP A 85 -0.53 -0.98 -3.43
C ASP A 85 -1.81 -0.22 -3.78
N ILE A 86 -2.63 0.14 -2.78
CA ILE A 86 -3.83 0.98 -2.96
C ILE A 86 -3.43 2.38 -3.41
N ARG A 87 -2.44 3.01 -2.76
CA ARG A 87 -1.88 4.31 -3.22
C ARG A 87 -1.34 4.20 -4.64
N GLY A 88 -0.68 3.08 -4.97
CA GLY A 88 -0.14 2.77 -6.29
C GLY A 88 -1.17 2.67 -7.40
N CYS A 89 -2.45 2.39 -7.08
CA CYS A 89 -3.55 2.42 -8.04
C CYS A 89 -3.86 3.83 -8.57
N GLY A 90 -3.42 4.87 -7.85
CA GLY A 90 -3.86 6.25 -8.03
C GLY A 90 -5.24 6.47 -7.41
N PHE A 91 -5.58 7.74 -7.16
CA PHE A 91 -6.87 8.12 -6.60
C PHE A 91 -7.79 8.75 -7.64
N PRO A 92 -9.13 8.65 -7.47
CA PRO A 92 -10.08 9.37 -8.30
C PRO A 92 -9.94 10.88 -8.15
N ALA A 93 -10.15 11.60 -9.25
CA ALA A 93 -10.08 13.06 -9.25
C ALA A 93 -11.10 13.66 -8.27
N GLY A 94 -10.61 14.48 -7.34
CA GLY A 94 -11.41 15.14 -6.31
C GLY A 94 -11.51 14.38 -4.99
N ASP A 95 -11.01 13.14 -4.93
CA ASP A 95 -11.02 12.30 -3.73
C ASP A 95 -9.61 12.08 -3.14
N GLU A 96 -8.57 12.72 -3.71
CA GLU A 96 -7.18 12.44 -3.35
C GLU A 96 -6.89 12.71 -1.87
N GLU A 97 -7.28 13.88 -1.36
CA GLU A 97 -7.05 14.26 0.05
C GLU A 97 -7.83 13.36 1.02
N LEU A 98 -9.06 12.97 0.64
CA LEU A 98 -9.89 12.08 1.46
C LEU A 98 -9.27 10.69 1.58
N LEU A 99 -8.84 10.13 0.45
CA LEU A 99 -8.29 8.77 0.39
C LEU A 99 -6.89 8.72 0.98
N ASP A 100 -6.03 9.70 0.68
CA ASP A 100 -4.70 9.76 1.28
C ASP A 100 -4.78 9.91 2.80
N GLY A 101 -5.68 10.78 3.29
CA GLY A 101 -5.95 10.93 4.71
C GLY A 101 -6.44 9.64 5.38
N LEU A 102 -7.30 8.87 4.71
CA LEU A 102 -7.71 7.54 5.20
C LEU A 102 -6.54 6.56 5.27
N MET A 103 -5.67 6.53 4.26
CA MET A 103 -4.49 5.65 4.26
C MET A 103 -3.47 6.08 5.32
N ASP A 104 -3.34 7.37 5.59
CA ASP A 104 -2.47 7.90 6.65
C ASP A 104 -3.01 7.55 8.04
N GLU A 105 -4.32 7.67 8.25
CA GLU A 105 -4.96 7.24 9.50
C GLU A 105 -4.79 5.73 9.74
N THR A 106 -4.94 4.91 8.69
CA THR A 106 -4.66 3.47 8.75
C THR A 106 -3.19 3.21 9.10
N ALA A 107 -2.25 3.95 8.52
CA ALA A 107 -0.83 3.81 8.83
C ALA A 107 -0.53 4.16 10.28
N VAL A 108 -1.13 5.23 10.83
CA VAL A 108 -0.99 5.60 12.24
C VAL A 108 -1.54 4.51 13.17
N ALA A 109 -2.72 3.96 12.86
CA ALA A 109 -3.30 2.86 13.63
C ALA A 109 -2.44 1.59 13.56
N LEU A 110 -1.85 1.31 12.39
CA LEU A 110 -0.95 0.18 12.18
C LEU A 110 0.37 0.33 12.92
N ASP A 111 0.96 1.53 12.91
CA ASP A 111 2.17 1.84 13.68
C ASP A 111 1.92 1.68 15.17
N ALA A 112 0.77 2.16 15.67
CA ALA A 112 0.40 1.96 17.08
C ALA A 112 0.23 0.47 17.43
N LEU A 113 -0.35 -0.34 16.54
CA LEU A 113 -0.45 -1.79 16.72
C LEU A 113 0.92 -2.48 16.67
N ALA A 114 1.84 -2.00 15.83
CA ALA A 114 3.19 -2.52 15.76
C ALA A 114 4.02 -2.18 17.02
N GLU A 115 3.80 -0.99 17.60
CA GLU A 115 4.44 -0.57 18.85
C GLU A 115 3.91 -1.33 20.06
N ASP A 116 2.60 -1.60 20.11
CA ASP A 116 1.95 -2.39 21.17
C ASP A 116 0.96 -3.42 20.58
N PRO A 117 1.45 -4.60 20.16
CA PRO A 117 0.59 -5.66 19.62
C PRO A 117 -0.31 -6.28 20.69
N THR A 118 -0.06 -6.03 21.99
CA THR A 118 -0.92 -6.54 23.07
C THR A 118 -2.18 -5.70 23.24
N SER A 119 -2.24 -4.51 22.65
CA SER A 119 -3.42 -3.64 22.64
C SER A 119 -4.65 -4.33 22.06
N ILE A 120 -4.49 -5.30 21.16
CA ILE A 120 -5.59 -6.10 20.59
C ILE A 120 -6.39 -6.86 21.64
N PHE A 121 -5.80 -7.18 22.80
CA PHE A 121 -6.47 -7.88 23.90
C PHE A 121 -7.25 -6.94 24.81
N SER A 122 -7.13 -5.62 24.64
CA SER A 122 -7.85 -4.62 25.43
C SER A 122 -9.34 -4.52 25.08
N GLY A 123 -9.74 -5.04 23.92
CA GLY A 123 -11.10 -4.95 23.38
C GLY A 123 -11.40 -3.64 22.65
N GLU A 124 -10.44 -2.71 22.56
CA GLU A 124 -10.51 -1.54 21.69
C GLU A 124 -9.82 -1.86 20.37
N ASP A 125 -10.59 -1.84 19.28
CA ASP A 125 -10.07 -2.00 17.92
C ASP A 125 -9.82 -0.61 17.30
N PRO A 126 -8.56 -0.24 17.01
CA PRO A 126 -8.22 1.08 16.49
C PRO A 126 -8.72 1.30 15.05
N PHE A 127 -9.13 0.25 14.34
CA PHE A 127 -9.56 0.32 12.95
C PHE A 127 -11.06 0.52 12.76
N VAL A 128 -11.90 0.38 13.80
CA VAL A 128 -13.38 0.45 13.67
C VAL A 128 -13.86 1.70 12.93
N SER A 129 -13.37 2.88 13.32
CA SER A 129 -13.79 4.14 12.68
C SER A 129 -13.25 4.28 11.26
N ILE A 130 -12.09 3.68 10.98
CA ILE A 130 -11.44 3.71 9.67
C ILE A 130 -12.21 2.79 8.72
N ASN A 131 -12.48 1.55 9.15
CA ASN A 131 -13.25 0.55 8.42
C ASN A 131 -14.65 1.06 8.06
N GLN A 132 -15.33 1.75 9.00
CA GLN A 132 -16.61 2.37 8.70
C GLN A 132 -16.50 3.39 7.53
N ARG A 133 -15.50 4.27 7.55
CA ARG A 133 -15.30 5.28 6.50
C ARG A 133 -14.87 4.69 5.17
N LEU A 134 -14.06 3.62 5.19
CA LEU A 134 -13.71 2.85 4.00
C LEU A 134 -14.97 2.22 3.37
N GLY A 135 -15.83 1.63 4.20
CA GLY A 135 -17.11 1.06 3.79
C GLY A 135 -18.05 2.10 3.19
N ASP A 136 -18.21 3.25 3.86
CA ASP A 136 -19.03 4.38 3.39
C ASP A 136 -18.54 4.92 2.03
N TYR A 137 -17.22 4.87 1.76
CA TYR A 137 -16.67 5.28 0.48
C TYR A 137 -16.89 4.25 -0.65
N GLY A 138 -17.04 2.97 -0.31
CA GLY A 138 -17.23 1.83 -1.22
C GLY A 138 -16.10 0.80 -1.21
N LEU A 139 -15.09 0.95 -0.34
CA LEU A 139 -14.01 -0.01 -0.12
C LEU A 139 -14.48 -1.12 0.84
N THR A 140 -15.56 -1.80 0.47
CA THR A 140 -16.26 -2.75 1.35
C THR A 140 -15.40 -3.93 1.75
N VAL A 141 -14.51 -4.41 0.88
CA VAL A 141 -13.62 -5.53 1.22
C VAL A 141 -12.58 -5.10 2.25
N CYS A 142 -12.03 -3.89 2.09
CA CYS A 142 -11.10 -3.32 3.06
C CYS A 142 -11.78 -3.04 4.41
N ALA A 143 -13.06 -2.65 4.39
CA ALA A 143 -13.86 -2.41 5.59
C ALA A 143 -14.20 -3.69 6.38
N ASP A 144 -14.20 -4.84 5.70
CA ASP A 144 -14.45 -6.16 6.30
C ASP A 144 -13.17 -6.83 6.83
N SER A 145 -12.03 -6.11 6.82
CA SER A 145 -10.70 -6.61 7.19
C SER A 145 -10.35 -6.31 8.64
#